data_AF-A0A452YCH9-F1
#
_entry.id   AF-A0A452YCH9-F1
#
_cell.length_a   1.000
_cell.length_b   1.000
_cell.length_c   1.000
_cell.angle_alpha   90.00
_cell.angle_beta   90.00
_cell.angle_gamma   90.00
#
_symmetry.space_group_name_H-M   'P 1'
#
loop_
_entity.id
_entity.type
_entity.pdbx_description
1 polymer ?
#
loop_
_entity_poly.entity_id
_entity_poly.type
_entity_poly.pdbx_seq_one_letter_code
_entity_poly.pdbx_strand_id
1 'polypeptide(L)'
;MQEEFDALLRNRTWKLVPRPWHANVITGKWVFKHKLRPDGTLDRYKARWVVRGFRQCAGIDFTDTFAPVVKPGTIRTVLHLAVSRAWPVHQMDVSNAFLHGHLEEQVFCQQPTGFVDSALPDHVCLLSRSLYGLKQAPRAWYQRI
;
A
#
# COMPACT_ATOMS: atom_id res chain seq x y z
N MET A 1 -9.20 12.13 4.16
CA MET A 1 -9.35 11.35 2.92
C MET A 1 -8.63 12.03 1.76
N GLN A 2 -8.85 13.34 1.54
CA GLN A 2 -8.17 14.12 0.50
C GLN A 2 -6.64 13.94 0.49
N GLU A 3 -5.97 14.09 1.64
CA GLU A 3 -4.51 13.94 1.74
C GLU A 3 -3.99 12.59 1.22
N GLU A 4 -4.69 11.50 1.53
CA GLU A 4 -4.35 10.17 1.02
C GLU A 4 -4.65 10.08 -0.48
N PHE A 5 -5.79 10.59 -0.94
CA PHE A 5 -6.14 10.60 -2.35
C PHE A 5 -5.12 11.37 -3.19
N ASP A 6 -4.68 12.54 -2.73
CA ASP A 6 -3.63 13.33 -3.37
C ASP A 6 -2.31 12.56 -3.41
N ALA A 7 -1.96 11.83 -2.34
CA ALA A 7 -0.79 10.98 -2.33
C ALA A 7 -0.89 9.85 -3.37
N LEU A 8 -2.07 9.25 -3.54
CA LEU A 8 -2.30 8.21 -4.55
C LEU A 8 -2.14 8.76 -5.97
N LEU A 9 -2.68 9.95 -6.24
CA LEU A 9 -2.53 10.64 -7.53
C LEU A 9 -1.08 11.03 -7.80
N ARG A 10 -0.37 11.62 -6.82
CA ARG A 10 1.05 12.00 -6.95
C ARG A 10 1.93 10.81 -7.28
N ASN A 11 1.67 9.65 -6.67
CA ASN A 11 2.39 8.40 -6.95
C ASN A 11 1.96 7.72 -8.27
N ARG A 12 1.01 8.31 -9.00
CA ARG A 12 0.42 7.76 -10.23
C ARG A 12 -0.04 6.31 -10.03
N THR A 13 -0.67 6.04 -8.89
CA THR A 13 -0.98 4.68 -8.40
C THR A 13 -1.81 3.87 -9.39
N TRP A 14 -2.65 4.54 -10.18
CA TRP A 14 -3.46 3.92 -11.21
C TRP A 14 -3.66 4.82 -12.41
N LYS A 15 -4.19 4.24 -13.48
CA LYS A 15 -4.82 4.93 -14.61
C LYS A 15 -6.30 4.57 -14.66
N LEU A 16 -7.16 5.54 -14.94
CA LEU A 16 -8.57 5.25 -15.23
C LEU A 16 -8.71 4.65 -16.63
N VAL A 17 -9.44 3.54 -16.71
CA VAL A 17 -9.72 2.82 -17.96
C VAL A 17 -11.18 2.38 -18.00
N PRO A 18 -11.78 2.22 -19.21
CA PRO A 18 -13.09 1.61 -19.33
C PRO A 18 -13.09 0.26 -18.64
N ARG A 19 -14.19 -0.07 -17.94
CA ARG A 19 -14.31 -1.34 -17.24
C ARG A 19 -14.15 -2.51 -18.22
N PRO A 20 -13.12 -3.36 -18.08
CA PRO A 20 -12.95 -4.48 -19.00
C PRO A 20 -14.05 -5.52 -18.78
N TRP A 21 -14.47 -6.14 -19.88
CA TRP A 21 -15.41 -7.25 -19.84
C TRP A 21 -14.77 -8.46 -19.12
N HIS A 22 -15.50 -9.07 -18.19
CA HIS A 22 -15.06 -10.22 -17.37
C HIS A 22 -13.82 -10.03 -16.47
N ALA A 23 -13.23 -8.84 -16.36
CA ALA A 23 -12.12 -8.62 -15.43
C ALA A 23 -12.58 -8.66 -13.96
N ASN A 24 -11.74 -9.21 -13.09
CA ASN A 24 -11.94 -9.13 -11.65
C ASN A 24 -11.64 -7.69 -11.18
N VAL A 25 -12.69 -6.94 -10.86
CA VAL A 25 -12.55 -5.59 -10.31
C VAL A 25 -12.66 -5.66 -8.79
N ILE A 26 -11.52 -5.53 -8.10
CA ILE A 26 -11.51 -5.60 -6.64
C ILE A 26 -12.12 -4.34 -6.03
N THR A 27 -12.93 -4.53 -5.00
CA THR A 27 -13.53 -3.41 -4.27
C THR A 27 -12.56 -2.87 -3.22
N GLY A 28 -12.78 -1.64 -2.77
CA GLY A 28 -11.98 -1.02 -1.71
C GLY A 28 -12.83 -0.48 -0.57
N LYS A 29 -12.17 0.04 0.45
CA LYS A 29 -12.79 0.82 1.52
C LYS A 29 -11.80 1.81 2.11
N TRP A 30 -12.31 2.87 2.69
CA TRP A 30 -11.55 3.75 3.56
C TRP A 30 -11.38 3.11 4.95
N VAL A 31 -10.16 3.11 5.45
CA VAL A 31 -9.83 2.73 6.83
C VAL A 31 -9.38 3.95 7.60
N PHE A 32 -10.05 4.23 8.70
CA PHE A 32 -9.80 5.41 9.54
C PHE A 32 -9.08 5.02 10.83
N LYS A 33 -8.17 5.88 11.29
CA LYS A 33 -7.46 5.70 12.55
C LYS A 33 -7.16 7.05 13.19
N HIS A 34 -7.47 7.19 14.47
CA HIS A 34 -6.96 8.30 15.28
C HIS A 34 -5.48 8.05 15.60
N LYS A 35 -4.63 9.02 15.30
CA LYS A 35 -3.25 9.05 15.77
C LYS A 35 -3.21 9.88 17.04
N LEU A 36 -2.66 9.30 18.09
CA LEU A 36 -2.50 9.95 19.39
C LEU A 36 -1.02 10.28 19.61
N ARG A 37 -0.75 11.35 20.35
CA ARG A 37 0.57 11.67 20.89
C ARG A 37 0.90 10.75 22.07
N PRO A 38 2.17 10.71 22.53
CA PRO A 38 2.56 9.91 23.70
C PRO A 38 1.77 10.25 24.98
N ASP A 39 1.32 11.49 25.12
CA ASP A 39 0.49 11.97 26.23
C ASP A 39 -1.00 11.58 26.10
N GLY A 40 -1.38 10.87 25.03
CA GLY A 40 -2.76 10.43 24.77
C GLY A 40 -3.63 11.45 24.04
N THR A 41 -3.15 12.67 23.80
CA THR A 41 -3.91 13.69 23.05
C THR A 41 -4.02 13.37 21.57
N LEU A 42 -5.07 13.85 20.90
CA LEU A 42 -5.24 13.65 19.47
C LEU A 42 -4.16 14.39 18.67
N ASP A 43 -3.39 13.65 17.88
CA ASP A 43 -2.42 14.18 16.93
C ASP A 43 -3.10 14.49 15.60
N ARG A 44 -3.71 13.48 14.96
CA ARG A 44 -4.40 13.63 13.67
C ARG A 44 -5.38 12.51 13.34
N TYR A 45 -6.32 12.81 12.46
CA TYR A 45 -7.20 11.82 11.81
C TYR A 45 -6.51 11.24 10.58
N LYS A 46 -6.23 9.94 10.58
CA LYS A 46 -5.63 9.26 9.43
C LYS A 46 -6.68 8.46 8.66
N ALA A 47 -6.70 8.62 7.34
CA ALA A 47 -7.48 7.78 6.43
C ALA A 47 -6.53 7.05 5.47
N ARG A 48 -6.87 5.82 5.09
CA ARG A 48 -6.16 5.07 4.04
C ARG A 48 -7.16 4.41 3.10
N TRP A 49 -6.88 4.45 1.81
CA TRP A 49 -7.60 3.63 0.84
C TRP A 49 -7.01 2.23 0.84
N VAL A 50 -7.84 1.23 1.15
CA VAL A 50 -7.42 -0.17 1.26
C VAL A 50 -8.28 -1.00 0.32
N VAL A 51 -7.63 -1.71 -0.59
CA VAL A 51 -8.31 -2.65 -1.49
C VAL A 51 -8.56 -3.98 -0.78
N ARG A 52 -9.64 -4.66 -1.14
CA ARG A 52 -10.01 -5.95 -0.56
C ARG A 52 -9.29 -7.09 -1.26
N GLY A 53 -7.97 -7.21 -1.07
CA GLY A 53 -7.15 -8.21 -1.77
C GLY A 53 -7.49 -9.66 -1.44
N PHE A 54 -8.30 -9.94 -0.42
CA PHE A 54 -8.90 -11.28 -0.24
C PHE A 54 -9.83 -11.69 -1.39
N ARG A 55 -10.29 -10.73 -2.22
CA ARG A 55 -11.04 -10.99 -3.46
C ARG A 55 -10.14 -11.21 -4.69
N GLN A 56 -8.82 -11.12 -4.54
CA GLN A 56 -7.88 -11.46 -5.61
C GLN A 56 -7.79 -12.97 -5.83
N CYS A 57 -7.78 -13.36 -7.09
CA CYS A 57 -7.63 -14.73 -7.57
C CYS A 57 -6.16 -15.03 -7.89
N ALA A 58 -5.63 -16.11 -7.31
CA ALA A 58 -4.27 -16.57 -7.61
C ALA A 58 -4.16 -17.00 -9.08
N GLY A 59 -3.04 -16.71 -9.72
CA GLY A 59 -2.81 -16.97 -11.14
C GLY A 59 -3.53 -16.00 -12.10
N ILE A 60 -4.34 -15.07 -11.58
CA ILE A 60 -5.00 -14.01 -12.35
C ILE A 60 -4.51 -12.64 -11.87
N ASP A 61 -4.77 -12.31 -10.60
CA ASP A 61 -4.49 -10.99 -10.03
C ASP A 61 -3.14 -10.91 -9.29
N PHE A 62 -2.53 -12.07 -9.03
CA PHE A 62 -1.20 -12.22 -8.43
C PHE A 62 -0.65 -13.61 -8.70
N THR A 63 0.67 -13.73 -8.78
CA THR A 63 1.38 -15.01 -8.88
C THR A 63 2.02 -15.39 -7.55
N ASP A 64 2.89 -14.53 -7.04
CA ASP A 64 3.60 -14.74 -5.78
C ASP A 64 3.28 -13.66 -4.75
N THR A 65 3.26 -14.05 -3.48
CA THR A 65 3.01 -13.13 -2.36
C THR A 65 4.14 -13.06 -1.36
N PHE A 66 5.11 -13.98 -1.44
CA PHE A 66 6.19 -14.08 -0.48
C PHE A 66 7.10 -12.86 -0.53
N ALA A 67 7.33 -12.25 0.63
CA ALA A 67 8.34 -11.22 0.85
C ALA A 67 9.14 -11.61 2.10
N PRO A 68 10.48 -11.58 2.04
CA PRO A 68 11.29 -11.88 3.21
C PRO A 68 11.11 -10.82 4.30
N VAL A 69 11.03 -11.25 5.55
CA VAL A 69 10.94 -10.38 6.72
C VAL A 69 12.10 -10.69 7.64
N VAL A 70 12.80 -9.63 8.07
CA VAL A 70 13.90 -9.77 9.04
C VAL A 70 13.37 -10.32 10.36
N LYS A 71 14.07 -11.32 10.93
CA LYS A 71 13.69 -11.89 12.22
C LYS A 71 14.10 -10.96 13.37
N PRO A 72 13.31 -10.88 14.46
CA PRO A 72 13.69 -10.09 15.65
C PRO A 72 15.04 -10.50 16.27
N GLY A 73 15.45 -11.76 16.12
CA GLY A 73 16.78 -12.23 16.53
C GLY A 73 17.90 -11.49 15.79
N THR A 74 17.82 -11.40 14.47
CA THR A 74 18.78 -10.70 13.62
C THR A 74 18.87 -9.22 13.97
N ILE A 75 17.72 -8.54 14.15
CA ILE A 75 17.68 -7.14 14.57
C ILE A 75 18.44 -6.96 15.90
N ARG A 76 18.14 -7.79 16.91
CA ARG A 76 18.79 -7.72 18.24
C ARG A 76 20.29 -7.94 18.15
N THR A 77 20.74 -8.91 17.36
CA THR A 77 22.18 -9.18 17.17
C THR A 77 22.90 -7.98 16.55
N VAL A 78 22.33 -7.38 15.50
CA VAL A 78 22.93 -6.20 14.84
C VAL A 78 22.98 -5.00 15.80
N LEU A 79 21.91 -4.74 16.55
CA LEU A 79 21.89 -3.66 17.53
C LEU A 79 22.87 -3.89 18.68
N HIS A 80 22.99 -5.12 19.17
CA HIS A 80 23.97 -5.46 20.20
C HIS A 80 25.40 -5.22 19.73
N LEU A 81 25.71 -5.61 18.49
CA LEU A 81 27.01 -5.35 17.88
C LEU A 81 27.28 -3.84 17.77
N ALA A 82 26.31 -3.07 17.27
CA ALA A 82 26.43 -1.62 17.15
C ALA A 82 26.73 -0.95 18.50
N VAL A 83 26.00 -1.33 19.55
CA VAL A 83 26.25 -0.84 20.93
C VAL A 83 27.64 -1.25 21.42
N SER A 84 28.04 -2.51 21.24
CA SER A 84 29.35 -3.01 21.71
C SER A 84 30.54 -2.32 21.05
N ARG A 85 30.35 -1.76 19.85
CA ARG A 85 31.38 -1.07 19.07
C ARG A 85 31.21 0.45 19.06
N ALA A 86 30.26 0.98 19.82
CA ALA A 86 29.88 2.40 19.82
C ALA A 86 29.57 2.94 18.40
N TRP A 87 28.95 2.12 17.55
CA TRP A 87 28.57 2.53 16.20
C TRP A 87 27.28 3.35 16.21
N PRO A 88 27.20 4.44 15.44
CA PRO A 88 25.97 5.17 15.26
C PRO A 88 24.92 4.32 14.53
N VAL A 89 23.66 4.43 14.94
CA VAL A 89 22.52 3.76 14.31
C VAL A 89 21.54 4.82 13.84
N HIS A 90 21.13 4.73 12.58
CA HIS A 90 20.13 5.61 11.98
C HIS A 90 18.88 4.80 11.63
N GLN A 91 17.71 5.38 11.91
CA GLN A 91 16.42 4.80 11.56
C GLN A 91 15.75 5.67 10.49
N MET A 92 15.18 5.03 9.48
CA MET A 92 14.36 5.68 8.44
C MET A 92 12.99 5.02 8.40
N ASP A 93 11.92 5.83 8.44
CA ASP A 93 10.55 5.39 8.20
C ASP A 93 10.08 5.92 6.84
N VAL A 94 9.70 5.01 5.94
CA VAL A 94 9.28 5.38 4.58
C VAL A 94 7.78 5.62 4.57
N SER A 95 7.40 6.87 4.27
CA SER A 95 6.00 7.24 4.11
C SER A 95 5.38 6.53 2.90
N ASN A 96 4.24 5.87 3.14
CA ASN A 96 3.46 5.18 2.12
C ASN A 96 4.26 4.14 1.32
N ALA A 97 5.11 3.36 2.00
CA ALA A 97 5.98 2.34 1.41
C ALA A 97 5.34 1.52 0.27
N PHE A 98 4.13 0.98 0.46
CA PHE A 98 3.48 0.17 -0.58
C PHE A 98 3.15 0.95 -1.87
N LEU A 99 2.92 2.26 -1.82
CA LEU A 99 2.65 3.05 -3.04
C LEU A 99 3.88 3.16 -3.97
N HIS A 100 5.06 2.79 -3.49
CA HIS A 100 6.29 2.81 -4.28
C HIS A 100 6.54 1.48 -5.01
N GLY A 101 5.98 0.37 -4.53
CA GLY A 101 6.10 -0.94 -5.18
C GLY A 101 5.42 -0.93 -6.55
N HIS A 102 6.09 -1.43 -7.59
CA HIS A 102 5.48 -1.62 -8.91
C HIS A 102 4.75 -2.96 -8.92
N LEU A 103 3.62 -3.03 -9.65
CA LEU A 103 2.94 -4.30 -9.90
C LEU A 103 3.36 -4.83 -11.26
N GLU A 104 3.71 -6.11 -11.32
CA GLU A 104 3.94 -6.83 -12.57
C GLU A 104 2.60 -7.32 -13.16
N GLU A 105 1.65 -7.70 -12.30
CA GLU A 105 0.32 -8.16 -12.71
C GLU A 105 -0.65 -7.00 -12.98
N GLN A 106 -1.61 -7.25 -13.88
CA GLN A 106 -2.71 -6.32 -14.12
C GLN A 106 -3.79 -6.50 -13.05
N VAL A 107 -3.90 -5.50 -12.16
CA VAL A 107 -4.92 -5.49 -11.11
C VAL A 107 -5.87 -4.33 -11.33
N PHE A 108 -7.17 -4.62 -11.40
CA PHE A 108 -8.22 -3.61 -11.52
C PHE A 108 -8.92 -3.42 -10.18
N CYS A 109 -9.11 -2.18 -9.75
CA CYS A 109 -9.94 -1.86 -8.59
C CYS A 109 -10.98 -0.77 -8.87
N GLN A 110 -11.99 -0.71 -8.02
CA GLN A 110 -12.95 0.39 -8.03
C GLN A 110 -12.27 1.72 -7.72
N GLN A 111 -12.84 2.80 -8.25
CA GLN A 111 -12.47 4.15 -7.84
C GLN A 111 -12.72 4.36 -6.34
N PRO A 112 -11.91 5.18 -5.65
CA PRO A 112 -12.12 5.44 -4.23
C PRO A 112 -13.48 6.07 -3.95
N THR A 113 -14.22 5.51 -2.99
CA THR A 113 -15.54 6.04 -2.62
C THR A 113 -15.44 7.50 -2.19
N GLY A 114 -16.28 8.37 -2.76
CA GLY A 114 -16.22 9.82 -2.53
C GLY A 114 -15.24 10.57 -3.44
N PHE A 115 -14.52 9.87 -4.32
CA PHE A 115 -13.58 10.43 -5.30
C PHE A 115 -13.77 9.79 -6.68
N VAL A 116 -15.01 9.43 -7.02
CA VAL A 116 -15.36 8.90 -8.34
C VAL A 116 -15.34 10.06 -9.33
N ASP A 117 -14.71 9.84 -10.48
CA ASP A 117 -14.70 10.80 -11.59
C ASP A 117 -16.13 10.96 -12.15
N SER A 118 -16.64 12.18 -12.16
CA SER A 118 -18.01 12.47 -12.61
C SER A 118 -18.18 12.35 -14.13
N ALA A 119 -17.12 12.52 -14.91
CA ALA A 119 -17.15 12.33 -16.36
C ALA A 119 -17.01 10.85 -16.74
N LEU A 120 -16.36 10.06 -15.87
CA LEU A 120 -16.06 8.64 -16.11
C LEU A 120 -16.54 7.74 -14.94
N PRO A 121 -17.84 7.74 -14.59
CA PRO A 121 -18.33 7.08 -13.39
C PRO A 121 -18.16 5.56 -13.41
N ASP A 122 -18.27 4.94 -14.59
CA ASP A 122 -18.14 3.49 -14.77
C ASP A 122 -16.70 3.00 -15.01
N HIS A 123 -15.73 3.93 -15.07
CA HIS A 123 -14.33 3.56 -15.22
C HIS A 123 -13.76 2.93 -13.96
N VAL A 124 -12.73 2.11 -14.14
CA VAL A 124 -12.03 1.42 -13.06
C VAL A 124 -10.55 1.85 -13.04
N CYS A 125 -9.92 1.69 -11.88
CA CYS A 125 -8.51 1.95 -11.69
C CYS A 125 -7.70 0.73 -12.11
N LEU A 126 -6.94 0.83 -13.19
CA LEU A 126 -5.87 -0.12 -13.49
C LEU A 126 -4.63 0.28 -12.69
N LEU A 127 -4.25 -0.55 -11.72
CA LEU A 127 -3.15 -0.28 -10.80
C LEU A 127 -1.80 -0.42 -11.48
N SER A 128 -0.93 0.58 -11.33
CA SER A 128 0.48 0.56 -11.71
C SER A 128 1.39 0.40 -10.50
N ARG A 129 0.89 0.79 -9.31
CA ARG A 129 1.57 0.69 -8.03
C ARG A 129 0.80 -0.20 -7.08
N SER A 130 1.52 -0.81 -6.14
CA SER A 130 0.90 -1.62 -5.11
C SER A 130 0.08 -0.76 -4.14
N LEU A 131 -1.03 -1.31 -3.66
CA LEU A 131 -1.92 -0.68 -2.70
C LEU A 131 -2.00 -1.49 -1.41
N TYR A 132 -2.35 -0.81 -0.31
CA TYR A 132 -2.69 -1.48 0.94
C TYR A 132 -3.79 -2.51 0.71
N GLY A 133 -3.59 -3.72 1.22
CA GLY A 133 -4.56 -4.80 1.16
C GLY A 133 -4.40 -5.73 -0.04
N LEU A 134 -3.56 -5.41 -1.04
CA LEU A 134 -3.16 -6.38 -2.06
C LEU A 134 -2.33 -7.51 -1.44
N LYS A 135 -2.50 -8.73 -1.96
CA LYS A 135 -1.77 -9.91 -1.50
C LYS A 135 -0.26 -9.82 -1.78
N GLN A 136 0.12 -9.26 -2.92
CA GLN A 136 1.51 -9.12 -3.35
C GLN A 136 2.17 -7.79 -2.95
N ALA A 137 1.47 -6.87 -2.27
CA ALA A 137 2.02 -5.56 -1.91
C ALA A 137 3.33 -5.62 -1.10
N PRO A 138 3.48 -6.52 -0.09
CA PRO A 138 4.75 -6.65 0.61
C PRO A 138 5.92 -7.06 -0.31
N ARG A 139 5.66 -7.94 -1.27
CA ARG A 139 6.66 -8.39 -2.25
C ARG A 139 7.04 -7.28 -3.21
N ALA A 140 6.04 -6.59 -3.77
CA ALA A 140 6.25 -5.46 -4.67
C ALA A 140 7.09 -4.35 -4.02
N TRP A 141 6.90 -4.11 -2.72
CA TRP A 141 7.75 -3.20 -1.96
C TRP A 141 9.16 -3.75 -1.75
N TYR A 142 9.31 -5.02 -1.37
CA TYR A 142 10.61 -5.63 -1.18
C TYR A 142 11.47 -5.60 -2.46
N GLN A 143 10.89 -5.85 -3.63
CA GLN A 143 11.60 -5.79 -4.92
C GLN A 143 12.04 -4.36 -5.30
N ARG A 144 11.48 -3.32 -4.66
CA ARG A 144 11.76 -1.92 -4.97
C ARG A 144 12.89 -1.33 -4.14
N ILE A 145 13.13 -1.86 -2.94
CA ILE A 145 14.17 -1.40 -2.00
C ILE A 145 15.49 -2.14 -2.21
#